data_AF-A0A969LAI2-F1
#
_entry.id   AF-A0A969LAI2-F1
#
_cell.length_a   1.000
_cell.length_b   1.000
_cell.length_c   1.000
_cell.angle_alpha   90.00
_cell.angle_beta   90.00
_cell.angle_gamma   90.00
#
_symmetry.space_group_name_H-M   'P 1'
#
loop_
_entity.id
_entity.type
_entity.pdbx_description
1 polymer ?
#
loop_
_entity_poly.entity_id
_entity_poly.type
_entity_poly.pdbx_seq_one_letter_code
_entity_poly.pdbx_strand_id
1 'polypeptide(L)'
;MHDDQSTYRVYLCGGSNCGPLNMPTLLRYLEDMVWEHGLDSLVEIRVSGCQGRCAYGPNLMVYPGRYRYAALTHERLKQIVRQHLAAGHPVREYLLAE
;
A
#
# COMPACT_ATOMS: atom_id res chain seq x y z
N MET A 1 -2.64 5.61 25.21
CA MET A 1 -3.46 5.63 23.98
C MET A 1 -2.55 6.23 22.92
N HIS A 2 -2.06 5.44 21.97
CA HIS A 2 -1.09 5.92 20.98
C HIS A 2 -1.82 6.81 19.97
N ASP A 3 -1.63 8.12 20.13
CA ASP A 3 -1.91 9.15 19.15
C ASP A 3 -0.87 9.01 18.02
N ASP A 4 -1.12 8.04 17.14
CA ASP A 4 -0.34 7.87 15.92
C ASP A 4 -0.87 8.90 14.92
N GLN A 5 -0.15 10.03 14.83
CA GLN A 5 -0.41 11.15 13.92
C GLN A 5 -0.21 10.81 12.43
N SER A 6 -0.22 9.54 12.07
CA SER A 6 -0.20 9.10 10.68
C SER A 6 -1.59 9.25 10.07
N THR A 7 -1.71 10.19 9.12
CA THR A 7 -2.97 10.47 8.40
C THR A 7 -3.42 9.26 7.57
N TYR A 8 -2.47 8.48 7.05
CA TYR A 8 -2.72 7.28 6.27
C TYR A 8 -1.94 6.10 6.83
N ARG A 9 -2.62 4.96 7.03
CA ARG A 9 -1.96 3.68 7.37
C ARG A 9 -2.09 2.71 6.22
N VAL A 10 -0.96 2.18 5.78
CA VAL A 10 -0.84 1.34 4.60
C VAL A 10 -0.36 -0.04 5.01
N TYR A 11 -1.20 -1.05 4.82
CA TYR A 11 -0.89 -2.44 5.14
C TYR A 11 -0.54 -3.22 3.87
N LEU A 12 0.73 -3.54 3.71
CA LEU A 12 1.22 -4.42 2.64
C LEU A 12 1.14 -5.87 3.10
N CYS A 13 0.58 -6.76 2.27
CA CYS A 13 0.54 -8.18 2.58
C CYS A 13 1.96 -8.78 2.50
N GLY A 14 2.51 -9.23 3.64
CA GLY A 14 3.85 -9.80 3.80
C GLY A 14 3.93 -11.32 3.67
N GLY A 15 2.89 -11.96 3.12
CA GLY A 15 2.95 -13.39 2.86
C GLY A 15 4.05 -13.69 1.83
N SER A 16 4.99 -14.57 2.15
CA SER A 16 6.08 -15.03 1.27
C SER A 16 5.62 -15.62 -0.07
N ASN A 17 4.31 -15.80 -0.25
CA ASN A 17 3.66 -16.47 -1.38
C ASN A 17 2.69 -15.55 -2.16
N CYS A 18 2.72 -14.23 -1.92
CA CYS A 18 1.91 -13.26 -2.65
C CYS A 18 2.52 -12.93 -4.03
N GLY A 19 2.38 -13.88 -4.96
CA GLY A 19 2.66 -13.69 -6.39
C GLY A 19 4.14 -13.68 -6.79
N PRO A 20 4.43 -13.50 -8.08
CA PRO A 20 5.79 -13.53 -8.66
C PRO A 20 6.64 -12.29 -8.35
N LEU A 21 6.07 -11.29 -7.67
CA LEU A 21 6.75 -10.06 -7.30
C LEU A 21 7.32 -10.20 -5.88
N ASN A 22 8.64 -10.10 -5.77
CA ASN A 22 9.32 -10.12 -4.47
C ASN A 22 8.78 -9.01 -3.57
N MET A 23 8.03 -9.39 -2.52
CA MET A 23 7.57 -8.50 -1.45
C MET A 23 8.62 -7.49 -0.96
N PRO A 24 9.90 -7.87 -0.71
CA PRO A 24 10.89 -6.90 -0.24
C PRO A 24 11.18 -5.79 -1.26
N THR A 25 11.06 -6.08 -2.56
CA THR A 25 11.24 -5.08 -3.61
C THR A 25 10.09 -4.06 -3.61
N LEU A 26 8.84 -4.52 -3.46
CA LEU A 26 7.68 -3.63 -3.40
C LEU A 26 7.66 -2.79 -2.13
N LEU A 27 8.02 -3.37 -0.99
CA LEU A 27 8.13 -2.64 0.27
C LEU A 27 9.16 -1.52 0.15
N ARG A 28 10.37 -1.85 -0.31
CA ARG A 28 11.44 -0.87 -0.50
C ARG A 28 11.03 0.24 -1.46
N TYR A 29 10.37 -0.11 -2.56
CA TYR A 29 9.90 0.87 -3.54
C TYR A 29 8.82 1.79 -2.96
N LEU A 30 7.90 1.25 -2.16
CA LEU A 30 6.87 2.05 -1.49
C LEU A 30 7.46 3.01 -0.47
N GLU A 31 8.43 2.54 0.34
CA GLU A 31 9.16 3.39 1.29
C GLU A 31 9.91 4.53 0.59
N ASP A 32 10.61 4.23 -0.51
CA ASP A 32 11.34 5.22 -1.31
C ASP A 32 10.39 6.29 -1.86
N MET A 33 9.27 5.87 -2.47
CA MET A 33 8.25 6.78 -3.00
C MET A 33 7.62 7.67 -1.91
N VAL A 34 7.32 7.11 -0.73
CA VAL A 34 6.76 7.87 0.40
C VAL A 34 7.78 8.92 0.89
N TRP A 35 9.05 8.54 0.97
CA TRP A 35 10.14 9.45 1.33
C TRP A 35 10.38 10.54 0.29
N GLU A 36 10.45 10.18 -1.01
CA GLU A 36 10.61 11.12 -2.12
C GLU A 36 9.48 12.17 -2.19
N HIS A 37 8.28 11.81 -1.73
CA HIS A 37 7.14 12.71 -1.67
C HIS A 37 7.00 13.46 -0.32
N GLY A 38 7.90 13.25 0.64
CA GLY A 38 7.84 13.87 1.97
C GLY A 38 6.60 13.45 2.77
N LEU A 39 6.11 12.23 2.53
CA LEU A 39 4.92 11.66 3.16
C LEU A 39 5.26 10.75 4.33
N ASP A 40 6.53 10.60 4.69
CA ASP A 40 7.01 9.73 5.78
C ASP A 40 6.36 10.02 7.13
N SER A 41 6.03 11.29 7.38
CA SER A 41 5.37 11.74 8.61
C SER A 41 3.84 11.60 8.56
N LEU A 42 3.27 11.36 7.37
CA LEU A 42 1.82 11.24 7.15
C LEU A 42 1.39 9.80 6.85
N VAL A 43 2.28 8.98 6.31
CA VAL A 43 2.01 7.63 5.82
C VAL A 43 2.79 6.61 6.63
N GLU A 44 2.08 5.77 7.37
CA GLU A 44 2.68 4.64 8.06
C GLU A 44 2.60 3.38 7.19
N ILE A 45 3.75 2.81 6.82
CA ILE A 45 3.81 1.54 6.09
C ILE A 45 3.95 0.40 7.11
N ARG A 46 3.00 -0.54 7.09
CA ARG A 46 2.97 -1.73 7.94
C ARG A 46 2.90 -2.98 7.08
N VAL A 47 3.68 -3.99 7.44
CA VAL A 47 3.56 -5.31 6.84
C VAL A 47 2.51 -6.10 7.63
N SER A 48 1.44 -6.50 6.96
CA SER A 48 0.39 -7.36 7.50
C SER A 48 0.68 -8.82 7.18
N GLY A 49 0.18 -9.75 8.01
CA GLY A 49 0.31 -11.19 7.78
C GLY A 49 -0.43 -11.67 6.51
N CYS A 50 -0.37 -12.97 6.23
CA CYS A 50 -1.04 -13.58 5.09
C CYS A 50 -2.55 -13.33 5.15
N GLN A 51 -3.09 -12.62 4.16
CA GLN A 51 -4.53 -12.31 4.08
C GLN A 51 -5.34 -13.39 3.34
N GLY A 52 -4.75 -14.56 3.06
CA GLY A 52 -5.43 -15.68 2.37
C GLY A 52 -5.85 -15.41 0.92
N ARG A 53 -5.51 -14.24 0.37
CA ARG A 53 -5.86 -13.79 -1.00
C ARG A 53 -4.65 -13.77 -1.93
N CYS A 54 -3.85 -14.84 -1.91
CA CYS A 54 -2.66 -14.95 -2.75
C CYS A 54 -3.00 -14.98 -4.26
N ALA A 55 -4.20 -15.40 -4.63
CA ALA A 55 -4.68 -15.42 -6.02
C ALA A 55 -4.72 -14.02 -6.69
N TYR A 56 -4.84 -12.95 -5.90
CA TYR A 56 -4.86 -11.56 -6.37
C TYR A 56 -3.70 -10.73 -5.78
N GLY A 57 -2.77 -11.40 -5.09
CA GLY A 57 -1.61 -10.77 -4.49
C GLY A 57 -0.62 -10.29 -5.56
N PRO A 58 0.22 -9.29 -5.24
CA PRO A 58 0.35 -8.58 -3.95
C PRO A 58 -0.80 -7.60 -3.67
N ASN A 59 -1.21 -7.52 -2.40
CA ASN A 59 -2.32 -6.67 -1.92
C ASN A 59 -1.83 -5.58 -0.97
N LEU A 60 -2.43 -4.39 -1.07
CA LEU A 60 -2.16 -3.21 -0.24
C LEU A 60 -3.48 -2.66 0.28
N MET A 61 -3.55 -2.34 1.57
CA MET A 61 -4.75 -1.78 2.17
C MET A 61 -4.46 -0.43 2.79
N VAL A 62 -5.24 0.59 2.48
CA VAL A 62 -5.05 1.96 2.97
C VAL A 62 -6.20 2.39 3.86
N TYR A 63 -5.88 2.92 5.04
CA TYR A 63 -6.80 3.50 6.02
C TYR A 63 -6.62 5.02 6.12
N PRO A 64 -7.65 5.80 6.52
CA PRO A 64 -8.95 5.38 7.08
C PRO A 64 -10.04 4.87 6.12
N GLY A 65 -9.82 4.87 4.79
CA GLY A 65 -10.89 4.55 3.82
C GLY A 65 -11.08 3.08 3.40
N ARG A 66 -10.42 2.11 4.06
CA ARG A 66 -10.48 0.66 3.72
C ARG A 66 -10.25 0.38 2.22
N TYR A 67 -9.39 1.14 1.57
CA TYR A 67 -9.08 0.98 0.15
C TYR A 67 -8.16 -0.21 -0.04
N ARG A 68 -8.65 -1.26 -0.72
CA ARG A 68 -7.86 -2.45 -1.03
C ARG A 68 -7.40 -2.41 -2.47
N TYR A 69 -6.10 -2.38 -2.69
CA TYR A 69 -5.45 -2.48 -3.99
C TYR A 69 -4.89 -3.88 -4.18
N ALA A 70 -5.11 -4.47 -5.36
CA ALA A 70 -4.65 -5.81 -5.72
C ALA A 70 -3.78 -5.76 -6.98
N ALA A 71 -3.04 -6.86 -7.24
CA ALA A 71 -2.13 -6.97 -8.38
C ALA A 71 -1.22 -5.74 -8.53
N LEU A 72 -0.56 -5.35 -7.44
CA LEU A 72 0.29 -4.16 -7.42
C LEU A 72 1.53 -4.37 -8.30
N THR A 73 1.89 -3.32 -9.02
CA THR A 73 3.13 -3.20 -9.78
C THR A 73 3.85 -1.92 -9.36
N HIS A 74 5.12 -1.75 -9.74
CA HIS A 74 5.86 -0.50 -9.47
C HIS A 74 5.10 0.73 -10.00
N GLU A 75 4.55 0.65 -11.21
CA GLU A 75 3.77 1.74 -11.82
C GLU A 75 2.49 2.04 -11.05
N ARG A 76 1.75 1.01 -10.63
CA ARG A 76 0.52 1.18 -9.84
C ARG A 76 0.83 1.78 -8.47
N LEU A 77 1.86 1.30 -7.79
CA LEU A 77 2.30 1.87 -6.51
C LEU A 77 2.64 3.36 -6.66
N LYS A 78 3.39 3.72 -7.70
CA LYS A 78 3.73 5.11 -7.98
C LYS A 78 2.47 5.98 -8.15
N GLN A 79 1.48 5.49 -8.88
CA GLN A 79 0.22 6.21 -9.04
C GLN A 79 -0.59 6.29 -7.73
N ILE A 80 -0.66 5.20 -6.97
CA ILE A 80 -1.37 5.17 -5.69
C ILE A 80 -0.73 6.16 -4.71
N VAL A 81 0.60 6.20 -4.60
CA VAL A 81 1.27 7.17 -3.72
C VAL A 81 0.98 8.60 -4.17
N ARG A 82 1.13 8.91 -5.47
CA ARG A 82 0.93 10.28 -5.98
C ARG A 82 -0.52 10.76 -5.92
N GLN A 83 -1.48 9.92 -6.30
CA GLN A 83 -2.88 10.33 -6.36
C GLN A 83 -3.56 10.16 -5.00
N HIS A 84 -3.38 9.00 -4.36
CA HIS A 84 -4.12 8.69 -3.14
C HIS A 84 -3.44 9.24 -1.89
N LEU A 85 -2.14 8.96 -1.70
CA LEU A 85 -1.45 9.38 -0.46
C LEU A 85 -1.07 10.87 -0.51
N ALA A 86 -0.59 11.36 -1.65
CA ALA A 86 -0.17 12.76 -1.79
C ALA A 86 -1.34 13.71 -2.07
N ALA A 87 -2.29 13.32 -2.94
CA ALA A 87 -3.41 14.18 -3.34
C ALA A 87 -4.76 13.81 -2.69
N GLY A 88 -4.84 12.74 -1.89
CA GLY A 88 -6.07 12.32 -1.22
C GLY A 88 -7.13 11.66 -2.12
N HIS A 89 -6.79 11.36 -3.39
CA HIS A 89 -7.71 10.79 -4.37
C HIS A 89 -7.42 9.30 -4.62
N PRO A 90 -8.27 8.38 -4.10
CA PRO A 90 -8.09 6.94 -4.31
C PRO A 90 -8.24 6.54 -5.78
N VAL A 91 -7.34 5.70 -6.27
CA VAL A 91 -7.33 5.26 -7.67
C VAL A 91 -8.31 4.10 -7.84
N ARG A 92 -9.59 4.43 -8.09
CA ARG A 92 -10.69 3.46 -8.17
C ARG A 92 -10.47 2.33 -9.16
N GLU A 93 -9.70 2.56 -10.23
CA GLU A 93 -9.40 1.55 -11.25
C GLU A 93 -8.55 0.38 -10.71
N TYR A 94 -7.78 0.61 -9.64
CA TYR A 94 -6.93 -0.40 -8.99
C TYR A 94 -7.55 -0.96 -7.72
N LEU A 95 -8.71 -0.43 -7.29
CA LEU A 95 -9.41 -0.93 -6.14
C LEU A 95 -10.00 -2.31 -6.46
N LEU A 96 -9.69 -3.27 -5.60
CA LEU A 96 -10.37 -4.55 -5.57
C LEU A 96 -11.73 -4.31 -4.91
N ALA A 97 -12.78 -4.21 -5.73
CA ALA A 97 -14.15 -4.28 -5.24
C ALA A 97 -14.37 -5.66 -4.59
N GLU A 98 -14.99 -5.67 -3.41
CA GLU A 98 -15.33 -6.90 -2.69
C GLU A 98 -16.44 -7.69 -3.39
#